data_AF-A0AAX4J0Y3-F1
#
_entry.id   AF-A0AAX4J0Y3-F1
#
_cell.length_a   1.000
_cell.length_b   1.000
_cell.length_c   1.000
_cell.angle_alpha   90.00
_cell.angle_beta   90.00
_cell.angle_gamma   90.00
#
_symmetry.space_group_name_H-M   'P 1'
#
loop_
_entity.id
_entity.type
_entity.pdbx_description
1 polymer ?
#
loop_
_entity_poly.entity_id
_entity_poly.type
_entity_poly.pdbx_seq_one_letter_code
_entity_poly.pdbx_strand_id
1 'polypeptide(L)'
;MNFPTSSINDFAFTPNARSDAQSQQQQNHHPQQQAHFSSRHLQQQQQQLLQLHQQQHPLPPPPSPPPASSATAQSFSAAQQAFAHAQYQQLALMNGMNGGNVPNGMGGMPTPAGQQAELNYIYGMVEELSRQLAENRRVTEDIVSGLGRVRSRARTQGMSNEDLIHNAADDIRAQERNLDNFISILSESLEKAKYSRDANATLLTQYATVLAAMLKQFHEYKAKHVTDVAAWHRSYRSQLAEARAENSRLREQIWEMQERAGKANEALRKFRRKYDENEARWDRRVEEVAARQELRFWKRMAMPEVSDDDPCWSDDDDLIDSAEKERLKELEKRVAQEQLAGSQQMGEEYSRPQSPESSMMGGVPMQRDLGIPMPMPVPPPRPSSATSSTGSSGQ
;
A
#
# COMPACT_ATOMS: atom_id res chain seq x y z
N MET A 1 -1.13 35.19 21.07
CA MET A 1 -1.38 36.56 21.57
C MET A 1 -1.87 37.38 20.38
N ASN A 2 -2.97 38.12 20.37
CA ASN A 2 -4.18 38.25 21.18
C ASN A 2 -5.18 38.96 20.25
N PHE A 3 -6.46 38.60 20.31
CA PHE A 3 -7.55 39.29 19.60
C PHE A 3 -7.71 40.75 20.07
N PRO A 4 -8.34 41.63 19.27
CA PRO A 4 -9.12 42.72 19.81
C PRO A 4 -10.62 42.37 19.75
N THR A 5 -11.20 42.29 20.94
CA THR A 5 -12.62 42.49 21.18
C THR A 5 -12.85 43.96 21.53
N SER A 6 -13.97 44.51 21.09
CA SER A 6 -14.57 45.68 21.74
C SER A 6 -16.08 45.65 21.54
N SER A 7 -16.77 45.36 22.63
CA SER A 7 -18.19 45.62 22.89
C SER A 7 -18.52 47.11 22.80
N ILE A 8 -19.79 47.43 22.58
CA ILE A 8 -20.60 48.38 23.37
C ILE A 8 -22.08 48.18 22.97
N ASN A 9 -22.86 47.59 23.90
CA ASN A 9 -24.13 48.07 24.47
C ASN A 9 -24.78 49.31 23.82
N ASP A 10 -26.09 49.54 23.77
CA ASP A 10 -27.26 49.16 24.56
C ASP A 10 -28.48 49.63 23.71
N PHE A 11 -29.64 49.00 23.86
CA PHE A 11 -30.94 49.66 24.11
C PHE A 11 -32.06 48.63 23.93
N ALA A 12 -32.53 48.12 25.07
CA ALA A 12 -33.76 47.39 25.18
C ALA A 12 -34.95 48.38 25.12
N PHE A 13 -35.90 48.10 24.23
CA PHE A 13 -37.29 48.55 24.35
C PHE A 13 -38.19 47.45 23.81
N THR A 14 -38.97 46.83 24.70
CA THR A 14 -40.25 46.19 24.37
C THR A 14 -41.27 46.79 25.34
N PRO A 15 -42.54 46.98 24.95
CA PRO A 15 -43.46 45.84 25.01
C PRO A 15 -44.61 45.79 23.96
N ASN A 16 -45.04 44.55 23.69
CA ASN A 16 -46.38 44.04 23.36
C ASN A 16 -47.30 44.73 22.33
N ALA A 17 -47.58 43.99 21.25
CA ALA A 17 -48.94 43.81 20.70
C ALA A 17 -49.11 42.35 20.22
N ARG A 18 -50.25 41.75 20.55
CA ARG A 18 -50.62 40.35 20.29
C ARG A 18 -51.19 40.15 18.88
N SER A 19 -50.97 38.92 18.38
CA SER A 19 -51.82 38.07 17.53
C SER A 19 -52.36 38.61 16.21
N ASP A 20 -51.91 38.01 15.09
CA ASP A 20 -52.80 37.20 14.24
C ASP A 20 -52.03 36.20 13.32
N ALA A 21 -52.44 34.93 13.45
CA ALA A 21 -52.59 33.84 12.48
C ALA A 21 -51.58 33.66 11.32
N GLN A 22 -50.77 32.58 11.33
CA GLN A 22 -51.06 31.26 10.72
C GLN A 22 -51.13 31.25 9.18
N SER A 23 -50.04 30.84 8.52
CA SER A 23 -49.98 29.64 7.65
C SER A 23 -48.62 29.49 6.96
N GLN A 24 -48.17 28.23 6.79
CA GLN A 24 -46.95 27.73 6.11
C GLN A 24 -45.79 27.30 7.02
N GLN A 25 -46.05 26.23 7.77
CA GLN A 25 -45.02 25.34 8.31
C GLN A 25 -45.41 23.90 7.94
N GLN A 26 -45.02 23.46 6.74
CA GLN A 26 -44.86 22.05 6.38
C GLN A 26 -44.34 21.92 4.95
N GLN A 27 -43.02 21.71 4.82
CA GLN A 27 -42.33 20.94 3.78
C GLN A 27 -40.86 21.39 3.72
N ASN A 28 -39.99 20.90 4.61
CA ASN A 28 -38.54 20.88 4.35
C ASN A 28 -37.75 19.96 5.31
N HIS A 29 -38.06 18.65 5.32
CA HIS A 29 -37.33 17.67 6.15
C HIS A 29 -36.54 16.61 5.37
N HIS A 30 -36.38 16.73 4.04
CA HIS A 30 -35.75 15.66 3.24
C HIS A 30 -34.23 15.75 2.96
N PRO A 31 -33.50 16.89 3.01
CA PRO A 31 -32.05 16.86 2.71
C PRO A 31 -31.18 16.47 3.91
N GLN A 32 -31.69 16.51 5.14
CA GLN A 32 -30.88 16.27 6.35
C GLN A 32 -30.67 14.78 6.65
N GLN A 33 -31.63 13.92 6.27
CA GLN A 33 -31.55 12.48 6.55
C GLN A 33 -30.56 11.75 5.62
N GLN A 34 -30.37 12.24 4.40
CA GLN A 34 -29.45 11.65 3.42
C GLN A 34 -27.97 11.95 3.75
N ALA A 35 -27.68 13.14 4.30
CA ALA A 35 -26.33 13.49 4.77
C ALA A 35 -25.87 12.64 5.96
N HIS A 36 -26.78 12.32 6.89
CA HIS A 36 -26.47 11.44 8.02
C HIS A 36 -26.18 10.01 7.59
N PHE A 37 -26.85 9.48 6.56
CA PHE A 37 -26.57 8.14 6.03
C PHE A 37 -25.20 8.06 5.34
N SER A 38 -24.86 9.03 4.49
CA SER A 38 -23.53 9.07 3.85
C SER A 38 -22.41 9.25 4.87
N SER A 39 -22.60 10.10 5.88
CA SER A 39 -21.58 10.31 6.91
C SER A 39 -21.38 9.08 7.81
N ARG A 40 -22.48 8.38 8.16
CA ARG A 40 -22.40 7.16 8.97
C ARG A 40 -21.75 6.01 8.17
N HIS A 41 -22.03 5.91 6.86
CA HIS A 41 -21.43 4.90 6.01
C HIS A 41 -19.93 5.14 5.76
N LEU A 42 -19.51 6.40 5.55
CA LEU A 42 -18.10 6.75 5.40
C LEU A 42 -17.30 6.49 6.68
N GLN A 43 -17.89 6.75 7.84
CA GLN A 43 -17.27 6.47 9.14
C GLN A 43 -17.15 4.96 9.39
N GLN A 44 -18.14 4.17 9.00
CA GLN A 44 -18.11 2.72 9.12
C GLN A 44 -17.07 2.08 8.16
N GLN A 45 -16.94 2.60 6.94
CA GLN A 45 -15.92 2.16 5.98
C GLN A 45 -14.50 2.46 6.46
N GLN A 46 -14.29 3.64 7.08
CA GLN A 46 -12.99 4.01 7.63
C GLN A 46 -12.60 3.11 8.82
N GLN A 47 -13.58 2.73 9.65
CA GLN A 47 -13.38 1.81 10.77
C GLN A 47 -13.06 0.38 10.30
N GLN A 48 -13.66 -0.05 9.18
CA GLN A 48 -13.37 -1.35 8.56
C GLN A 48 -11.96 -1.40 7.92
N LEU A 49 -11.49 -0.28 7.36
CA LEU A 49 -10.10 -0.15 6.87
C LEU A 49 -9.07 -0.17 8.00
N LEU A 50 -9.36 0.42 9.17
CA LEU A 50 -8.50 0.30 10.36
C LEU A 50 -8.42 -1.15 10.86
N GLN A 51 -9.54 -1.86 10.82
CA GLN A 51 -9.59 -3.25 11.29
C GLN A 51 -8.84 -4.22 10.36
N LEU A 52 -8.84 -3.95 9.04
CA LEU A 52 -8.00 -4.68 8.09
C LEU A 52 -6.50 -4.37 8.22
N HIS A 53 -6.15 -3.15 8.64
CA HIS A 53 -4.75 -2.80 8.91
C HIS A 53 -4.20 -3.50 10.16
N GLN A 54 -5.05 -3.73 11.18
CA GLN A 54 -4.61 -4.39 12.41
C GLN A 54 -4.44 -5.91 12.27
N GLN A 55 -5.13 -6.55 11.32
CA GLN A 55 -4.99 -8.00 11.08
C GLN A 55 -3.75 -8.40 10.25
N GLN A 56 -3.01 -7.45 9.66
CA GLN A 56 -1.83 -7.77 8.84
C GLN A 56 -0.48 -7.67 9.57
N HIS A 57 -0.47 -7.44 10.88
CA HIS A 57 0.75 -7.50 11.68
C HIS A 57 0.57 -8.39 12.92
N PRO A 58 0.93 -9.68 12.85
CA PRO A 58 1.38 -10.37 14.05
C PRO A 58 2.67 -9.67 14.50
N LEU A 59 2.69 -9.11 15.72
CA LEU A 59 3.96 -8.74 16.36
C LEU A 59 4.84 -10.00 16.41
N PRO A 60 6.14 -9.93 16.07
CA PRO A 60 7.05 -11.03 16.36
C PRO A 60 7.13 -11.22 17.88
N PRO A 61 7.16 -12.48 18.39
CA PRO A 61 7.41 -12.73 19.80
C PRO A 61 8.79 -12.16 20.20
N PRO A 62 8.98 -11.73 21.45
CA PRO A 62 10.30 -11.34 21.94
C PRO A 62 11.26 -12.54 21.81
N PRO A 63 12.53 -12.33 21.45
CA PRO A 63 13.49 -13.42 21.31
C PRO A 63 13.69 -14.11 22.66
N SER A 64 13.53 -15.43 22.65
CA SER A 64 13.94 -16.32 23.74
C SER A 64 15.45 -16.26 23.93
N PRO A 65 15.95 -16.29 25.18
CA PRO A 65 17.38 -16.37 25.45
C PRO A 65 17.95 -17.73 24.96
N PRO A 66 19.17 -17.76 24.41
CA PRO A 66 19.78 -18.99 23.91
C PRO A 66 20.10 -19.96 25.06
N PRO A 67 20.09 -21.29 24.80
CA PRO A 67 20.50 -22.28 25.78
C PRO A 67 22.00 -22.20 26.07
N ALA A 68 22.34 -22.20 27.36
CA ALA A 68 23.70 -22.26 27.85
C ALA A 68 24.40 -23.53 27.32
N SER A 69 25.33 -23.33 26.39
CA SER A 69 26.35 -24.31 26.04
C SER A 69 27.66 -23.83 26.67
N SER A 70 28.24 -24.69 27.48
CA SER A 70 29.50 -24.52 28.19
C SER A 70 30.64 -24.21 27.22
N ALA A 71 31.08 -22.96 27.19
CA ALA A 71 32.36 -22.55 26.66
C ALA A 71 32.99 -21.55 27.64
N THR A 72 34.11 -21.96 28.22
CA THR A 72 34.95 -21.20 29.14
C THR A 72 35.56 -20.02 28.37
N ALA A 73 35.04 -18.82 28.59
CA ALA A 73 35.66 -17.57 28.13
C ALA A 73 35.91 -16.67 29.36
N GLN A 74 37.18 -16.57 29.72
CA GLN A 74 37.67 -15.71 30.79
C GLN A 74 37.48 -14.24 30.39
N SER A 75 36.80 -13.49 31.25
CA SER A 75 36.70 -12.03 31.18
C SER A 75 38.04 -11.41 31.62
N PHE A 76 38.78 -10.85 30.67
CA PHE A 76 39.85 -9.90 30.99
C PHE A 76 39.25 -8.53 31.28
N SER A 77 39.64 -7.98 32.42
CA SER A 77 39.25 -6.68 32.94
C SER A 77 39.82 -5.53 32.10
N ALA A 78 39.02 -4.47 31.95
CA ALA A 78 39.40 -3.19 31.35
C ALA A 78 40.35 -2.35 32.26
N ALA A 79 41.30 -3.00 32.94
CA ALA A 79 42.28 -2.37 33.82
C ALA A 79 43.73 -2.50 33.30
N GLN A 80 43.94 -3.03 32.09
CA GLN A 80 45.28 -3.40 31.61
C GLN A 80 45.66 -2.79 30.25
N GLN A 81 45.31 -1.52 30.04
CA GLN A 81 45.81 -0.70 28.92
C GLN A 81 46.45 0.63 29.36
N ALA A 82 46.88 0.74 30.63
CA ALA A 82 47.51 1.97 31.15
C ALA A 82 48.99 1.81 31.57
N PHE A 83 49.65 0.69 31.27
CA PHE A 83 51.00 0.40 31.77
C PHE A 83 52.13 0.43 30.72
N ALA A 84 51.87 0.94 29.51
CA ALA A 84 52.87 1.00 28.44
C ALA A 84 53.53 2.38 28.23
N HIS A 85 53.10 3.42 28.97
CA HIS A 85 53.62 4.80 28.77
C HIS A 85 54.42 5.39 29.94
N ALA A 86 54.66 4.64 31.01
CA ALA A 86 55.30 5.15 32.23
C ALA A 86 56.74 4.64 32.47
N GLN A 87 57.40 4.05 31.46
CA GLN A 87 58.73 3.45 31.61
C GLN A 87 59.81 4.12 30.75
N TYR A 88 59.80 5.45 30.62
CA TYR A 88 60.90 6.19 29.99
C TYR A 88 61.30 7.49 30.68
N GLN A 89 60.87 7.72 31.91
CA GLN A 89 61.20 8.98 32.61
C GLN A 89 61.62 8.78 34.07
N GLN A 90 62.39 7.72 34.35
CA GLN A 90 62.93 7.52 35.69
C GLN A 90 64.26 6.77 35.68
N LEU A 91 65.23 7.27 34.90
CA LEU A 91 66.63 6.86 35.03
C LEU A 91 67.58 8.06 34.88
N ALA A 92 67.20 9.22 35.42
CA ALA A 92 67.99 10.45 35.35
C ALA A 92 68.23 11.15 36.70
N LEU A 93 67.88 10.52 37.82
CA LEU A 93 68.01 11.12 39.15
C LEU A 93 68.42 10.05 40.18
N MET A 94 69.72 9.84 40.34
CA MET A 94 70.44 9.50 41.58
C MET A 94 71.76 8.79 41.25
N ASN A 95 72.86 9.55 41.23
CA ASN A 95 74.12 9.16 41.84
C ASN A 95 75.05 10.36 41.84
N GLY A 96 74.80 11.26 42.80
CA GLY A 96 75.79 12.21 43.26
C GLY A 96 76.59 11.58 44.40
N MET A 97 77.86 11.97 44.46
CA MET A 97 78.77 11.95 45.61
C MET A 97 79.92 10.91 45.60
N ASN A 98 81.08 11.42 45.16
CA ASN A 98 82.39 11.43 45.84
C ASN A 98 83.47 10.42 45.42
N GLY A 99 84.64 10.97 45.06
CA GLY A 99 85.91 10.25 45.17
C GLY A 99 87.05 10.72 44.27
N GLY A 100 87.79 11.75 44.68
CA GLY A 100 89.27 11.69 44.60
C GLY A 100 90.03 12.44 43.48
N ASN A 101 90.38 13.70 43.76
CA ASN A 101 91.77 14.19 43.88
C ASN A 101 92.76 14.09 42.66
N VAL A 102 92.84 15.18 41.86
CA VAL A 102 94.01 15.92 41.26
C VAL A 102 95.20 15.19 40.58
N PRO A 103 96.07 15.87 39.77
CA PRO A 103 95.91 17.02 38.85
C PRO A 103 96.69 16.85 37.50
N ASN A 104 96.73 17.92 36.69
CA ASN A 104 97.60 18.18 35.52
C ASN A 104 97.23 17.44 34.22
N GLY A 105 97.19 18.07 33.06
CA GLY A 105 97.55 19.42 32.68
C GLY A 105 97.54 19.51 31.15
N MET A 106 97.23 20.71 30.66
CA MET A 106 97.80 21.32 29.47
C MET A 106 97.70 20.58 28.12
N GLY A 107 97.05 21.26 27.16
CA GLY A 107 97.55 21.28 25.79
C GLY A 107 96.74 20.45 24.81
N GLY A 108 95.85 21.13 24.10
CA GLY A 108 95.24 20.59 22.90
C GLY A 108 96.30 20.24 21.84
N MET A 109 96.15 19.05 21.28
CA MET A 109 96.46 18.74 19.89
C MET A 109 95.45 17.66 19.47
N PRO A 110 94.67 17.86 18.39
CA PRO A 110 93.79 16.82 17.87
C PRO A 110 94.68 15.68 17.37
N THR A 111 94.53 14.50 17.97
CA THR A 111 95.16 13.30 17.42
C THR A 111 94.59 13.04 16.02
N PRO A 112 95.43 12.68 15.03
CA PRO A 112 94.97 12.52 13.65
C PRO A 112 93.83 11.50 13.55
N ALA A 113 92.78 11.84 12.82
CA ALA A 113 91.51 11.10 12.73
C ALA A 113 91.64 9.60 12.37
N GLY A 114 92.77 9.16 11.79
CA GLY A 114 93.05 7.75 11.51
C GLY A 114 93.37 6.92 12.76
N GLN A 115 94.05 7.49 13.75
CA GLN A 115 94.49 6.75 14.94
C GLN A 115 93.30 6.42 15.88
N GLN A 116 92.31 7.33 15.96
CA GLN A 116 91.04 7.08 16.66
C GLN A 116 90.16 6.04 15.92
N ALA A 117 90.16 6.06 14.58
CA ALA A 117 89.42 5.07 13.79
C ALA A 117 90.03 3.66 13.89
N GLU A 118 91.36 3.56 13.85
CA GLU A 118 92.08 2.30 14.07
C GLU A 118 91.90 1.78 15.50
N LEU A 119 91.92 2.65 16.51
CA LEU A 119 91.64 2.25 17.89
C LEU A 119 90.20 1.75 18.06
N ASN A 120 89.22 2.43 17.46
CA ASN A 120 87.83 1.95 17.46
C ASN A 120 87.68 0.62 16.70
N TYR A 121 88.42 0.42 15.61
CA TYR A 121 88.44 -0.86 14.89
C TYR A 121 89.08 -1.98 15.72
N ILE A 122 90.19 -1.69 16.41
CA ILE A 122 90.84 -2.65 17.31
C ILE A 122 89.93 -2.97 18.51
N TYR A 123 89.26 -1.97 19.11
CA TYR A 123 88.29 -2.21 20.18
C TYR A 123 87.09 -3.03 19.70
N GLY A 124 86.56 -2.77 18.49
CA GLY A 124 85.50 -3.57 17.89
C GLY A 124 85.95 -5.01 17.58
N MET A 125 87.20 -5.21 17.15
CA MET A 125 87.75 -6.55 16.92
C MET A 125 87.98 -7.30 18.24
N VAL A 126 88.47 -6.62 19.28
CA VAL A 126 88.64 -7.19 20.62
C VAL A 126 87.30 -7.50 21.26
N GLU A 127 86.28 -6.66 21.08
CA GLU A 127 84.92 -6.90 21.55
C GLU A 127 84.31 -8.11 20.85
N GLU A 128 84.45 -8.23 19.53
CA GLU A 128 84.00 -9.41 18.78
C GLU A 128 84.79 -10.68 19.17
N LEU A 129 86.11 -10.59 19.35
CA LEU A 129 86.93 -11.70 19.87
C LEU A 129 86.51 -12.09 21.30
N SER A 130 86.14 -11.13 22.15
CA SER A 130 85.66 -11.39 23.50
C SER A 130 84.28 -12.07 23.49
N ARG A 131 83.40 -11.67 22.55
CA ARG A 131 82.11 -12.30 22.31
C ARG A 131 82.28 -13.72 21.80
N GLN A 132 83.18 -13.93 20.84
CA GLN A 132 83.52 -15.25 20.32
C GLN A 132 84.18 -16.13 21.39
N LEU A 133 85.01 -15.57 22.28
CA LEU A 133 85.61 -16.32 23.37
C LEU A 133 84.58 -16.71 24.43
N ALA A 134 83.63 -15.83 24.74
CA ALA A 134 82.51 -16.13 25.62
C ALA A 134 81.61 -17.23 25.04
N GLU A 135 81.32 -17.16 23.74
CA GLU A 135 80.56 -18.19 23.04
C GLU A 135 81.33 -19.52 22.99
N ASN A 136 82.63 -19.50 22.69
CA ASN A 136 83.46 -20.69 22.73
C ASN A 136 83.50 -21.32 24.13
N ARG A 137 83.59 -20.51 25.19
CA ARG A 137 83.51 -21.01 26.58
C ARG A 137 82.19 -21.71 26.83
N ARG A 138 81.08 -21.08 26.44
CA ARG A 138 79.75 -21.67 26.56
C ARG A 138 79.62 -22.98 25.79
N VAL A 139 80.03 -23.01 24.53
CA VAL A 139 80.01 -24.21 23.69
C VAL A 139 80.88 -25.31 24.30
N THR A 140 82.07 -24.99 24.81
CA THR A 140 82.93 -25.98 25.47
C THR A 140 82.32 -26.51 26.77
N GLU A 141 81.62 -25.69 27.54
CA GLU A 141 80.89 -26.12 28.73
C GLU A 141 79.72 -27.06 28.35
N ASP A 142 78.99 -26.75 27.29
CA ASP A 142 77.93 -27.61 26.75
C ASP A 142 78.48 -28.94 26.22
N ILE A 143 79.64 -28.94 25.56
CA ILE A 143 80.33 -30.16 25.11
C ILE A 143 80.80 -30.98 26.31
N VAL A 144 81.43 -30.36 27.31
CA VAL A 144 81.94 -31.07 28.50
C VAL A 144 80.78 -31.62 29.34
N SER A 145 79.69 -30.88 29.49
CA SER A 145 78.48 -31.36 30.17
C SER A 145 77.79 -32.47 29.38
N GLY A 146 77.74 -32.37 28.04
CA GLY A 146 77.29 -33.42 27.13
C GLY A 146 78.13 -34.70 27.26
N LEU A 147 79.45 -34.58 27.22
CA LEU A 147 80.39 -35.69 27.40
C LEU A 147 80.27 -36.31 28.79
N GLY A 148 80.06 -35.49 29.83
CA GLY A 148 79.80 -35.94 31.19
C GLY A 148 78.54 -36.82 31.28
N ARG A 149 77.46 -36.42 30.60
CA ARG A 149 76.22 -37.21 30.50
C ARG A 149 76.41 -38.52 29.74
N VAL A 150 77.09 -38.48 28.58
CA VAL A 150 77.40 -39.68 27.78
C VAL A 150 78.26 -40.66 28.57
N ARG A 151 79.33 -40.18 29.23
CA ARG A 151 80.22 -40.99 30.07
C ARG A 151 79.50 -41.54 31.30
N SER A 152 78.62 -40.75 31.91
CA SER A 152 77.80 -41.22 33.04
C SER A 152 76.87 -42.35 32.59
N ARG A 153 76.17 -42.19 31.46
CA ARG A 153 75.29 -43.21 30.87
C ARG A 153 76.05 -44.48 30.51
N ALA A 154 77.20 -44.35 29.85
CA ALA A 154 78.15 -45.44 29.56
C ALA A 154 78.49 -46.25 30.81
N ARG A 155 78.90 -45.55 31.88
CA ARG A 155 79.35 -46.17 33.13
C ARG A 155 78.20 -46.83 33.89
N THR A 156 77.01 -46.21 33.92
CA THR A 156 75.84 -46.76 34.62
C THR A 156 75.25 -47.99 33.93
N GLN A 157 75.38 -48.08 32.60
CA GLN A 157 74.80 -49.18 31.81
C GLN A 157 75.85 -50.23 31.40
N GLY A 158 77.13 -50.05 31.77
CA GLY A 158 78.21 -50.98 31.44
C GLY A 158 78.48 -51.12 29.94
N MET A 159 78.11 -50.11 29.16
CA MET A 159 78.15 -50.16 27.69
C MET A 159 79.53 -49.82 27.14
N SER A 160 79.96 -50.51 26.08
CA SER A 160 81.16 -50.14 25.34
C SER A 160 80.91 -48.88 24.49
N ASN A 161 81.99 -48.25 24.02
CA ASN A 161 81.87 -47.05 23.19
C ASN A 161 81.10 -47.30 21.89
N GLU A 162 81.26 -48.49 21.29
CA GLU A 162 80.53 -48.90 20.09
C GLU A 162 79.04 -49.10 20.37
N ASP A 163 78.68 -49.70 21.51
CA ASP A 163 77.29 -49.90 21.89
C ASP A 163 76.58 -48.56 22.11
N LEU A 164 77.25 -47.55 22.67
CA LEU A 164 76.68 -46.22 22.86
C LEU A 164 76.42 -45.49 21.54
N ILE A 165 77.37 -45.58 20.60
CA ILE A 165 77.21 -45.01 19.26
C ILE A 165 76.05 -45.71 18.54
N HIS A 166 75.95 -47.03 18.65
CA HIS A 166 74.87 -47.78 18.01
C HIS A 166 73.49 -47.46 18.62
N ASN A 167 73.38 -47.41 19.95
CA ASN A 167 72.14 -47.03 20.63
C ASN A 167 71.75 -45.57 20.33
N ALA A 168 72.72 -44.64 20.27
CA ALA A 168 72.44 -43.27 19.87
C ALA A 168 71.97 -43.19 18.40
N ALA A 169 72.57 -43.99 17.51
CA ALA A 169 72.14 -44.08 16.12
C ALA A 169 70.72 -44.67 15.99
N ASP A 170 70.36 -45.65 16.82
CA ASP A 170 69.02 -46.23 16.84
C ASP A 170 67.98 -45.29 17.46
N ASP A 171 68.34 -44.55 18.52
CA ASP A 171 67.52 -43.47 19.09
C ASP A 171 67.26 -42.36 18.05
N ILE A 172 68.28 -41.97 17.29
CA ILE A 172 68.15 -40.99 16.19
C ILE A 172 67.25 -41.53 15.08
N ARG A 173 67.42 -42.79 14.65
CA ARG A 173 66.56 -43.43 13.62
C ARG A 173 65.12 -43.59 14.09
N ALA A 174 64.90 -43.89 15.37
CA ALA A 174 63.56 -43.97 15.95
C ALA A 174 62.90 -42.59 16.01
N GLN A 175 63.65 -41.54 16.37
CA GLN A 175 63.18 -40.16 16.32
C GLN A 175 62.85 -39.72 14.89
N GLU A 176 63.70 -40.04 13.91
CA GLU A 176 63.47 -39.74 12.49
C GLU A 176 62.17 -40.36 11.97
N ARG A 177 61.93 -41.66 12.24
CA ARG A 177 60.66 -42.32 11.87
C ARG A 177 59.43 -41.72 12.56
N ASN A 178 59.58 -41.28 13.81
CA ASN A 178 58.50 -40.59 14.51
C ASN A 178 58.21 -39.23 13.87
N LEU A 179 59.25 -38.48 13.47
CA LEU A 179 59.09 -37.22 12.75
C LEU A 179 58.37 -37.42 11.41
N ASP A 180 58.71 -38.45 10.65
CA ASP A 180 58.02 -38.77 9.39
C ASP A 180 56.52 -39.07 9.62
N ASN A 181 56.20 -39.85 10.65
CA ASN A 181 54.81 -40.12 11.03
C ASN A 181 54.07 -38.83 11.45
N PHE A 182 54.70 -37.97 12.25
CA PHE A 182 54.11 -36.69 12.63
C PHE A 182 53.90 -35.79 11.42
N ILE A 183 54.87 -35.72 10.50
CA ILE A 183 54.76 -34.95 9.25
C ILE A 183 53.59 -35.48 8.41
N SER A 184 53.42 -36.80 8.31
CA SER A 184 52.29 -37.42 7.59
C SER A 184 50.94 -37.09 8.22
N ILE A 185 50.82 -37.19 9.54
CA ILE A 185 49.56 -36.89 10.23
C ILE A 185 49.24 -35.39 10.14
N LEU A 186 50.26 -34.54 10.33
CA LEU A 186 50.10 -33.09 10.24
C LEU A 186 49.72 -32.67 8.82
N SER A 187 50.34 -33.24 7.79
CA SER A 187 50.00 -32.93 6.39
C SER A 187 48.59 -33.37 6.02
N GLU A 188 48.17 -34.58 6.42
CA GLU A 188 46.80 -35.06 6.21
C GLU A 188 45.77 -34.19 6.96
N SER A 189 46.06 -33.82 8.22
CA SER A 189 45.18 -32.95 9.01
C SER A 189 45.05 -31.56 8.39
N LEU A 190 46.14 -31.04 7.84
CA LEU A 190 46.19 -29.75 7.16
C LEU A 190 45.41 -29.79 5.85
N GLU A 191 45.50 -30.87 5.08
CA GLU A 191 44.71 -31.06 3.86
C GLU A 191 43.21 -31.18 4.17
N LYS A 192 42.83 -31.94 5.19
CA LYS A 192 41.43 -32.01 5.68
C LYS A 192 40.92 -30.65 6.14
N ALA A 193 41.73 -29.90 6.90
CA ALA A 193 41.37 -28.56 7.35
C ALA A 193 41.21 -27.58 6.18
N LYS A 194 42.08 -27.64 5.17
CA LYS A 194 41.96 -26.83 3.94
C LYS A 194 40.70 -27.19 3.17
N TYR A 195 40.42 -28.48 2.97
CA TYR A 195 39.22 -28.93 2.29
C TYR A 195 37.95 -28.45 3.02
N SER A 196 37.89 -28.60 4.35
CA SER A 196 36.77 -28.10 5.15
C SER A 196 36.64 -26.57 5.05
N ARG A 197 37.75 -25.83 5.10
CA ARG A 197 37.76 -24.37 4.92
C ARG A 197 37.19 -23.97 3.56
N ASP A 198 37.63 -24.62 2.49
CA ASP A 198 37.21 -24.28 1.12
C ASP A 198 35.74 -24.67 0.87
N ALA A 199 35.27 -25.78 1.44
CA ALA A 199 33.86 -26.15 1.43
C ALA A 199 32.99 -25.11 2.17
N ASN A 200 33.43 -24.66 3.36
CA ASN A 200 32.73 -23.63 4.12
C ASN A 200 32.72 -22.28 3.38
N ALA A 201 33.83 -21.89 2.75
CA ALA A 201 33.91 -20.68 1.92
C ALA A 201 32.95 -20.74 0.72
N THR A 202 32.83 -21.92 0.10
CA THR A 202 31.88 -22.16 -0.99
C THR A 202 30.44 -22.01 -0.53
N LEU A 203 30.09 -22.62 0.62
CA LEU A 203 28.75 -22.48 1.22
C LEU A 203 28.42 -21.02 1.55
N LEU A 204 29.36 -20.28 2.16
CA LEU A 204 29.17 -18.86 2.45
C LEU A 204 28.91 -18.04 1.19
N THR A 205 29.63 -18.35 0.10
CA THR A 205 29.43 -17.69 -1.20
C THR A 205 28.04 -17.99 -1.76
N GLN A 206 27.57 -19.24 -1.66
CA GLN A 206 26.21 -19.62 -2.07
C GLN A 206 25.13 -18.94 -1.23
N TYR A 207 25.31 -18.85 0.08
CA TYR A 207 24.38 -18.11 0.95
C TYR A 207 24.34 -16.63 0.59
N ALA A 208 25.51 -16.01 0.35
CA ALA A 208 25.59 -14.61 -0.04
C ALA A 208 24.86 -14.35 -1.37
N THR A 209 25.03 -15.22 -2.38
CA THR A 209 24.36 -15.07 -3.67
C THR A 209 22.85 -15.26 -3.57
N VAL A 210 22.37 -16.26 -2.82
CA VAL A 210 20.94 -16.51 -2.61
C VAL A 210 20.29 -15.35 -1.85
N LEU A 211 20.92 -14.87 -0.77
CA LEU A 211 20.38 -13.74 0.00
C LEU A 211 20.36 -12.45 -0.83
N ALA A 212 21.42 -12.19 -1.62
CA ALA A 212 21.43 -11.05 -2.52
C ALA A 212 20.32 -11.13 -3.59
N ALA A 213 20.07 -12.32 -4.15
CA ALA A 213 19.01 -12.54 -5.11
C ALA A 213 17.61 -12.36 -4.48
N MET A 214 17.37 -12.93 -3.30
CA MET A 214 16.12 -12.73 -2.55
C MET A 214 15.89 -11.26 -2.25
N LEU A 215 16.91 -10.54 -1.76
CA LEU A 215 16.81 -9.13 -1.44
C LEU A 215 16.50 -8.28 -2.68
N LYS A 216 17.12 -8.58 -3.82
CA LYS A 216 16.80 -7.95 -5.10
C LYS A 216 15.34 -8.18 -5.50
N GLN A 217 14.86 -9.43 -5.40
CA GLN A 217 13.45 -9.75 -5.69
C GLN A 217 12.48 -9.03 -4.75
N PHE A 218 12.80 -8.92 -3.46
CA PHE A 218 11.98 -8.17 -2.50
C PHE A 218 11.91 -6.67 -2.84
N HIS A 219 13.03 -6.06 -3.20
CA HIS A 219 13.04 -4.65 -3.62
C HIS A 219 12.25 -4.43 -4.90
N GLU A 220 12.44 -5.28 -5.91
CA GLU A 220 11.67 -5.21 -7.16
C GLU A 220 10.18 -5.41 -6.92
N TYR A 221 9.80 -6.40 -6.10
CA TYR A 221 8.41 -6.64 -5.74
C TYR A 221 7.81 -5.44 -5.02
N LYS A 222 8.51 -4.89 -4.02
CA LYS A 222 8.00 -3.74 -3.26
C LYS A 222 7.84 -2.50 -4.14
N ALA A 223 8.79 -2.25 -5.04
CA ALA A 223 8.71 -1.15 -6.00
C ALA A 223 7.48 -1.31 -6.91
N LYS A 224 7.32 -2.48 -7.55
CA LYS A 224 6.17 -2.80 -8.41
C LYS A 224 4.84 -2.70 -7.66
N HIS A 225 4.77 -3.25 -6.44
CA HIS A 225 3.56 -3.18 -5.63
C HIS A 225 3.17 -1.74 -5.29
N VAL A 226 4.13 -0.89 -4.91
CA VAL A 226 3.85 0.52 -4.62
C VAL A 226 3.38 1.25 -5.87
N THR A 227 3.99 0.99 -7.03
CA THR A 227 3.54 1.60 -8.29
C THR A 227 2.14 1.15 -8.69
N ASP A 228 1.82 -0.12 -8.52
CA ASP A 228 0.51 -0.69 -8.86
C ASP A 228 -0.60 -0.11 -7.97
N VAL A 229 -0.37 -0.07 -6.66
CA VAL A 229 -1.30 0.53 -5.70
C VAL A 229 -1.48 2.02 -5.97
N ALA A 230 -0.40 2.74 -6.27
CA ALA A 230 -0.49 4.15 -6.66
C ALA A 230 -1.27 4.35 -7.97
N ALA A 231 -1.08 3.47 -8.97
CA ALA A 231 -1.81 3.50 -10.22
C ALA A 231 -3.31 3.25 -10.01
N TRP A 232 -3.68 2.25 -9.19
CA TRP A 232 -5.06 1.99 -8.79
C TRP A 232 -5.71 3.19 -8.10
N HIS A 233 -4.99 3.80 -7.17
CA HIS A 233 -5.47 4.98 -6.47
C HIS A 233 -5.62 6.20 -7.39
N ARG A 234 -4.83 6.30 -8.47
CA ARG A 234 -4.98 7.35 -9.48
C ARG A 234 -6.16 7.06 -10.40
N SER A 235 -6.31 5.84 -10.90
CA SER A 235 -7.41 5.45 -11.77
C SER A 235 -8.77 5.58 -11.07
N TYR A 236 -8.88 5.13 -9.82
CA TYR A 236 -10.10 5.28 -9.03
C TYR A 236 -10.46 6.74 -8.78
N ARG A 237 -9.47 7.60 -8.47
CA ARG A 237 -9.71 9.05 -8.34
C ARG A 237 -10.16 9.68 -9.65
N SER A 238 -9.61 9.25 -10.79
CA SER A 238 -10.03 9.68 -12.12
C SER A 238 -11.48 9.32 -12.40
N GLN A 239 -11.86 8.05 -12.17
CA GLN A 239 -13.24 7.58 -12.34
C GLN A 239 -14.22 8.36 -11.45
N LEU A 240 -13.83 8.65 -10.21
CA LEU A 240 -14.67 9.42 -9.30
C LEU A 240 -14.80 10.89 -9.73
N ALA A 241 -13.78 11.48 -10.34
CA ALA A 241 -13.85 12.81 -10.92
C ALA A 241 -14.74 12.84 -12.16
N GLU A 242 -14.61 11.84 -13.04
CA GLU A 242 -15.44 11.67 -14.23
C GLU A 242 -16.92 11.48 -13.88
N ALA A 243 -17.24 10.61 -12.92
CA ALA A 243 -18.60 10.40 -12.46
C ALA A 243 -19.21 11.69 -11.84
N ARG A 244 -18.41 12.50 -11.14
CA ARG A 244 -18.87 13.81 -10.62
C ARG A 244 -19.12 14.81 -11.75
N ALA A 245 -18.24 14.86 -12.75
CA ALA A 245 -18.39 15.72 -13.91
C ALA A 245 -19.61 15.31 -14.78
N GLU A 246 -19.85 14.01 -14.93
CA GLU A 246 -21.04 13.50 -15.61
C GLU A 246 -22.30 13.83 -14.80
N ASN A 247 -22.28 13.68 -13.47
CA ASN A 247 -23.42 14.03 -12.64
C ASN A 247 -23.76 15.53 -12.70
N SER A 248 -22.76 16.41 -12.69
CA SER A 248 -22.99 17.85 -12.86
C SER A 248 -23.54 18.15 -14.25
N ARG A 249 -22.98 17.55 -15.30
CA ARG A 249 -23.48 17.70 -16.68
C ARG A 249 -24.93 17.25 -16.83
N LEU A 250 -25.31 16.10 -16.26
CA LEU A 250 -26.69 15.61 -16.32
C LEU A 250 -27.65 16.53 -15.57
N ARG A 251 -27.23 17.07 -14.41
CA ARG A 251 -28.03 18.07 -13.70
C ARG A 251 -28.21 19.31 -14.55
N GLU A 252 -27.13 19.88 -15.10
CA GLU A 252 -27.18 21.05 -15.99
C GLU A 252 -28.13 20.81 -17.16
N GLN A 253 -28.07 19.65 -17.81
CA GLN A 253 -28.99 19.29 -18.88
C GLN A 253 -30.46 19.26 -18.44
N ILE A 254 -30.74 18.72 -17.25
CA ILE A 254 -32.10 18.73 -16.68
C ILE A 254 -32.54 20.17 -16.38
N TRP A 255 -31.68 21.00 -15.80
CA TRP A 255 -31.97 22.40 -15.54
C TRP A 255 -32.28 23.17 -16.84
N GLU A 256 -31.47 22.99 -17.88
CA GLU A 256 -31.72 23.59 -19.19
C GLU A 256 -33.04 23.12 -19.80
N MET A 257 -33.33 21.81 -19.72
CA MET A 257 -34.59 21.26 -20.22
C MET A 257 -35.79 21.82 -19.45
N GLN A 258 -35.71 21.88 -18.12
CA GLN A 258 -36.75 22.45 -17.27
C GLN A 258 -36.94 23.95 -17.53
N GLU A 259 -35.85 24.70 -17.73
CA GLU A 259 -35.92 26.12 -18.09
C GLU A 259 -36.61 26.31 -19.45
N ARG A 260 -36.24 25.52 -20.46
CA ARG A 260 -36.86 25.56 -21.79
C ARG A 260 -38.35 25.18 -21.72
N ALA A 261 -38.69 24.13 -20.99
CA ALA A 261 -40.08 23.72 -20.76
C ALA A 261 -40.87 24.79 -19.99
N GLY A 262 -40.25 25.45 -19.01
CA GLY A 262 -40.84 26.57 -18.27
C GLY A 262 -41.15 27.75 -19.18
N LYS A 263 -40.19 28.18 -20.01
CA LYS A 263 -40.37 29.23 -21.02
C LYS A 263 -41.47 28.88 -22.03
N ALA A 264 -41.52 27.64 -22.50
CA ALA A 264 -42.57 27.18 -23.41
C ALA A 264 -43.97 27.22 -22.76
N ASN A 265 -44.09 26.74 -21.52
CA ASN A 265 -45.35 26.82 -20.76
C ASN A 265 -45.77 28.27 -20.50
N GLU A 266 -44.83 29.15 -20.17
CA GLU A 266 -45.11 30.58 -19.99
C GLU A 266 -45.58 31.22 -21.30
N ALA A 267 -44.95 30.87 -22.43
CA ALA A 267 -45.38 31.32 -23.75
C ALA A 267 -46.81 30.85 -24.09
N LEU A 268 -47.16 29.60 -23.80
CA LEU A 268 -48.52 29.08 -23.99
C LEU A 268 -49.54 29.79 -23.08
N ARG A 269 -49.21 30.03 -21.81
CA ARG A 269 -50.07 30.79 -20.90
C ARG A 269 -50.26 32.23 -21.37
N LYS A 270 -49.17 32.88 -21.83
CA LYS A 270 -49.23 34.22 -22.42
C LYS A 270 -50.10 34.23 -23.68
N PHE A 271 -49.95 33.23 -24.55
CA PHE A 271 -50.78 33.06 -25.74
C PHE A 271 -52.26 32.91 -25.36
N ARG A 272 -52.59 32.00 -24.43
CA ARG A 272 -53.96 31.79 -23.96
C ARG A 272 -54.57 33.07 -23.39
N ARG A 273 -53.85 33.78 -22.52
CA ARG A 273 -54.33 35.07 -21.99
C ARG A 273 -54.61 36.07 -23.11
N LYS A 274 -53.67 36.29 -24.02
CA LYS A 274 -53.85 37.19 -25.18
C LYS A 274 -54.97 36.75 -26.11
N TYR A 275 -55.21 35.45 -26.23
CA TYR A 275 -56.27 34.89 -27.05
C TYR A 275 -57.65 35.09 -26.42
N ASP A 276 -57.75 34.91 -25.09
CA ASP A 276 -58.97 35.12 -24.31
C ASP A 276 -59.29 36.63 -24.13
N GLU A 277 -58.28 37.48 -23.98
CA GLU A 277 -58.39 38.95 -23.80
C GLU A 277 -58.67 39.72 -25.11
N ASN A 278 -58.66 39.06 -26.27
CA ASN A 278 -58.88 39.73 -27.56
C ASN A 278 -60.37 39.94 -27.84
N GLU A 279 -60.92 41.05 -27.34
CA GLU A 279 -62.34 41.41 -27.49
C GLU A 279 -62.78 41.43 -28.95
N ALA A 280 -61.97 41.97 -29.86
CA ALA A 280 -62.30 42.03 -31.29
C ALA A 280 -62.51 40.63 -31.91
N ARG A 281 -61.90 39.58 -31.35
CA ARG A 281 -62.16 38.19 -31.75
C ARG A 281 -63.50 37.70 -31.22
N TRP A 282 -63.83 38.02 -29.97
CA TRP A 282 -65.13 37.70 -29.39
C TRP A 282 -66.24 38.39 -30.17
N ASP A 283 -66.12 39.70 -30.39
CA ASP A 283 -67.04 40.51 -31.18
C ASP A 283 -67.22 39.91 -32.58
N ARG A 284 -66.14 39.61 -33.29
CA ARG A 284 -66.23 38.96 -34.61
C ARG A 284 -66.96 37.61 -34.58
N ARG A 285 -66.76 36.79 -33.54
CA ARG A 285 -67.51 35.52 -33.40
C ARG A 285 -68.99 35.77 -33.13
N VAL A 286 -69.32 36.74 -32.28
CA VAL A 286 -70.70 37.12 -31.99
C VAL A 286 -71.37 37.69 -33.24
N GLU A 287 -70.71 38.58 -33.96
CA GLU A 287 -71.18 39.14 -35.24
C GLU A 287 -71.40 38.05 -36.29
N GLU A 288 -70.48 37.09 -36.42
CA GLU A 288 -70.63 35.98 -37.35
C GLU A 288 -71.83 35.10 -37.00
N VAL A 289 -72.01 34.78 -35.71
CA VAL A 289 -73.18 34.02 -35.23
C VAL A 289 -74.47 34.82 -35.45
N ALA A 290 -74.47 36.12 -35.13
CA ALA A 290 -75.62 37.00 -35.33
C ALA A 290 -75.99 37.10 -36.82
N ALA A 291 -75.02 37.32 -37.71
CA ALA A 291 -75.23 37.35 -39.15
C ALA A 291 -75.80 36.01 -39.68
N ARG A 292 -75.34 34.88 -39.15
CA ARG A 292 -75.90 33.56 -39.49
C ARG A 292 -77.33 33.42 -39.00
N GLN A 293 -77.66 33.88 -37.79
CA GLN A 293 -79.04 33.87 -37.28
C GLN A 293 -79.95 34.78 -38.10
N GLU A 294 -79.47 35.96 -38.50
CA GLU A 294 -80.20 36.86 -39.39
C GLU A 294 -80.48 36.20 -40.74
N LEU A 295 -79.48 35.57 -41.36
CA LEU A 295 -79.67 34.80 -42.61
C LEU A 295 -80.72 33.70 -42.45
N ARG A 296 -80.71 32.97 -41.33
CA ARG A 296 -81.71 31.94 -41.02
C ARG A 296 -83.10 32.54 -40.83
N PHE A 297 -83.21 33.65 -40.08
CA PHE A 297 -84.47 34.37 -39.88
C PHE A 297 -85.06 34.82 -41.22
N TRP A 298 -84.26 35.46 -42.07
CA TRP A 298 -84.71 35.90 -43.39
C TRP A 298 -85.06 34.73 -44.30
N LYS A 299 -84.34 33.59 -44.23
CA LYS A 299 -84.74 32.36 -44.93
C LYS A 299 -86.11 31.86 -44.47
N ARG A 300 -86.38 31.81 -43.16
CA ARG A 300 -87.69 31.40 -42.63
C ARG A 300 -88.81 32.33 -43.11
N MET A 301 -88.54 33.64 -43.16
CA MET A 301 -89.49 34.63 -43.68
C MET A 301 -89.72 34.49 -45.20
N ALA A 302 -88.70 34.11 -45.96
CA ALA A 302 -88.76 33.98 -47.41
C ALA A 302 -89.26 32.61 -47.89
N MET A 303 -89.08 31.54 -47.10
CA MET A 303 -89.46 30.17 -47.44
C MET A 303 -90.18 29.46 -46.28
N PRO A 304 -91.45 29.80 -45.99
CA PRO A 304 -92.17 29.24 -44.84
C PRO A 304 -92.54 27.75 -44.95
N GLU A 305 -92.51 27.17 -46.16
CA GLU A 305 -92.89 25.77 -46.40
C GLU A 305 -91.75 24.77 -46.21
N VAL A 306 -90.51 25.24 -46.02
CA VAL A 306 -89.35 24.37 -45.76
C VAL A 306 -89.27 24.09 -44.26
N SER A 307 -89.20 22.82 -43.88
CA SER A 307 -89.14 22.39 -42.46
C SER A 307 -87.88 22.93 -41.75
N ASP A 308 -88.01 23.29 -40.48
CA ASP A 308 -86.91 23.82 -39.66
C ASP A 308 -85.75 22.81 -39.47
N ASP A 309 -86.01 21.50 -39.62
CA ASP A 309 -85.03 20.41 -39.53
C ASP A 309 -84.34 20.13 -40.88
N ASP A 310 -83.76 21.16 -41.51
CA ASP A 310 -82.99 21.03 -42.74
C ASP A 310 -81.59 20.43 -42.43
N PRO A 311 -81.25 19.22 -42.90
CA PRO A 311 -79.98 18.54 -42.58
C PRO A 311 -78.73 19.25 -43.08
N CYS A 312 -78.86 20.23 -43.96
CA CYS A 312 -77.70 20.97 -44.43
C CYS A 312 -77.31 22.11 -43.48
N TRP A 313 -78.25 22.65 -42.68
CA TRP A 313 -78.04 23.84 -41.86
C TRP A 313 -78.60 23.67 -40.43
N SER A 314 -78.62 22.47 -39.84
CA SER A 314 -79.08 22.31 -38.45
C SER A 314 -78.10 22.91 -37.43
N ASP A 315 -78.58 23.17 -36.22
CA ASP A 315 -77.83 23.78 -35.09
C ASP A 315 -76.53 23.00 -34.74
N ASP A 316 -76.47 21.73 -35.12
CA ASP A 316 -75.38 20.79 -34.80
C ASP A 316 -74.24 20.75 -35.84
N ASP A 317 -74.40 21.35 -37.04
CA ASP A 317 -73.38 21.28 -38.09
C ASP A 317 -72.17 22.21 -37.88
N ASP A 318 -72.28 23.17 -36.95
CA ASP A 318 -71.18 24.10 -36.63
C ASP A 318 -70.29 23.61 -35.46
N LEU A 319 -70.68 22.55 -34.74
CA LEU A 319 -69.97 22.07 -33.54
C LEU A 319 -69.11 20.82 -33.77
N ILE A 320 -69.45 19.99 -34.75
CA ILE A 320 -68.76 18.73 -35.04
C ILE A 320 -68.22 18.81 -36.47
N ASP A 321 -66.90 18.67 -36.62
CA ASP A 321 -66.27 18.53 -37.93
C ASP A 321 -66.99 17.42 -38.74
N SER A 322 -67.33 17.71 -39.99
CA SER A 322 -67.93 16.76 -40.93
C SER A 322 -67.25 15.38 -40.91
N ALA A 323 -65.92 15.35 -40.77
CA ALA A 323 -65.14 14.12 -40.66
C ALA A 323 -65.36 13.36 -39.33
N GLU A 324 -65.49 14.06 -38.21
CA GLU A 324 -65.77 13.44 -36.91
C GLU A 324 -67.24 12.97 -36.83
N LYS A 325 -68.16 13.66 -37.51
CA LYS A 325 -69.56 13.23 -37.65
C LYS A 325 -69.68 11.90 -38.41
N GLU A 326 -68.89 11.72 -39.47
CA GLU A 326 -68.81 10.45 -40.20
C GLU A 326 -68.22 9.33 -39.34
N ARG A 327 -67.12 9.61 -38.63
CA ARG A 327 -66.51 8.67 -37.69
C ARG A 327 -67.49 8.22 -36.59
N LEU A 328 -68.25 9.15 -36.01
CA LEU A 328 -69.24 8.86 -34.98
C LEU A 328 -70.40 8.01 -35.52
N LYS A 329 -70.88 8.30 -36.74
CA LYS A 329 -71.90 7.46 -37.41
C LYS A 329 -71.38 6.06 -37.70
N GLU A 330 -70.11 5.91 -38.07
CA GLU A 330 -69.50 4.60 -38.31
C GLU A 330 -69.35 3.83 -36.98
N LEU A 331 -68.96 4.52 -35.91
CA LEU A 331 -68.89 3.94 -34.57
C LEU A 331 -70.28 3.51 -34.07
N GLU A 332 -71.30 4.34 -34.26
CA GLU A 332 -72.69 4.03 -33.91
C GLU A 332 -73.22 2.84 -34.71
N LYS A 333 -72.96 2.79 -36.03
CA LYS A 333 -73.29 1.62 -36.87
C LYS A 333 -72.60 0.35 -36.37
N ARG A 334 -71.32 0.45 -35.98
CA ARG A 334 -70.55 -0.69 -35.47
C ARG A 334 -71.10 -1.19 -34.14
N VAL A 335 -71.43 -0.28 -33.22
CA VAL A 335 -72.07 -0.59 -31.94
C VAL A 335 -73.46 -1.20 -32.14
N ALA A 336 -74.26 -0.67 -33.07
CA ALA A 336 -75.57 -1.23 -33.41
C ALA A 336 -75.45 -2.63 -34.03
N GLN A 337 -74.44 -2.85 -34.89
CA GLN A 337 -74.16 -4.16 -35.47
C GLN A 337 -73.68 -5.16 -34.41
N GLU A 338 -72.88 -4.73 -33.45
CA GLU A 338 -72.43 -5.54 -32.32
C GLU A 338 -73.58 -5.87 -31.35
N GLN A 339 -74.51 -4.95 -31.09
CA GLN A 339 -75.73 -5.25 -30.34
C GLN A 339 -76.65 -6.24 -31.07
N LEU A 340 -76.76 -6.15 -32.40
CA LEU A 340 -77.53 -7.11 -33.19
C LEU A 340 -76.87 -8.50 -33.19
N ALA A 341 -75.54 -8.56 -33.27
CA ALA A 341 -74.77 -9.81 -33.21
C ALA A 341 -74.78 -10.44 -31.80
N GLY A 342 -74.70 -9.62 -30.75
CA GLY A 342 -74.84 -10.07 -29.35
C GLY A 342 -76.26 -10.55 -29.02
N SER A 343 -77.27 -9.99 -29.70
CA SER A 343 -78.66 -10.46 -29.59
C SER A 343 -78.90 -11.78 -30.33
N GLN A 344 -78.11 -12.10 -31.36
CA GLN A 344 -78.15 -13.40 -32.06
C GLN A 344 -77.32 -14.50 -31.38
N GLN A 345 -76.40 -14.15 -30.46
CA GLN A 345 -75.61 -15.12 -29.68
C GLN A 345 -76.26 -15.56 -28.36
N MET A 346 -77.38 -14.96 -27.94
CA MET A 346 -78.15 -15.38 -26.74
C MET A 346 -79.19 -16.46 -27.06
N GLY A 347 -78.83 -17.42 -27.93
CA GLY A 347 -79.73 -18.47 -28.42
C GLY A 347 -79.24 -19.91 -28.24
N GLU A 348 -77.96 -20.16 -27.95
CA GLU A 348 -77.46 -21.53 -27.78
C GLU A 348 -76.42 -21.64 -26.65
N GLU A 349 -76.63 -22.69 -25.85
CA GLU A 349 -75.66 -23.40 -25.02
C GLU A 349 -75.52 -23.01 -23.53
N TYR A 350 -76.25 -23.78 -22.73
CA TYR A 350 -76.08 -23.99 -21.31
C TYR A 350 -74.74 -24.70 -21.01
N SER A 351 -73.89 -24.17 -20.12
CA SER A 351 -73.46 -24.84 -18.87
C SER A 351 -72.25 -24.17 -18.16
N ARG A 352 -72.58 -23.49 -17.05
CA ARG A 352 -71.87 -23.46 -15.74
C ARG A 352 -70.55 -22.62 -15.60
N PRO A 353 -70.16 -22.23 -14.36
CA PRO A 353 -70.62 -21.01 -13.71
C PRO A 353 -69.45 -20.09 -13.26
N GLN A 354 -69.66 -18.78 -13.24
CA GLN A 354 -69.26 -17.91 -12.11
C GLN A 354 -69.67 -16.45 -12.38
N SER A 355 -70.37 -15.88 -11.40
CA SER A 355 -70.49 -14.45 -11.13
C SER A 355 -70.59 -14.32 -9.60
N PRO A 356 -70.43 -13.13 -8.98
CA PRO A 356 -70.37 -11.78 -9.55
C PRO A 356 -69.12 -11.00 -9.03
N GLU A 357 -68.72 -9.82 -9.50
CA GLU A 357 -69.35 -8.52 -9.26
C GLU A 357 -68.50 -7.40 -9.92
N SER A 358 -69.22 -6.44 -10.53
CA SER A 358 -69.07 -4.98 -10.32
C SER A 358 -67.77 -4.25 -10.70
N SER A 359 -67.91 -3.45 -11.75
CA SER A 359 -67.25 -2.16 -12.00
C SER A 359 -66.59 -1.48 -10.80
N MET A 360 -65.27 -1.26 -10.86
CA MET A 360 -64.61 -0.10 -10.26
C MET A 360 -63.39 0.33 -11.09
N MET A 361 -63.53 1.51 -11.68
CA MET A 361 -62.59 2.63 -11.76
C MET A 361 -61.09 2.36 -11.52
N GLY A 362 -60.28 2.92 -12.43
CA GLY A 362 -58.85 2.69 -12.57
C GLY A 362 -58.00 2.91 -11.32
N GLY A 363 -56.98 2.07 -11.22
CA GLY A 363 -55.84 2.19 -10.31
C GLY A 363 -54.79 1.15 -10.70
N VAL A 364 -53.65 1.60 -11.21
CA VAL A 364 -52.51 0.73 -11.53
C VAL A 364 -51.85 0.34 -10.20
N PRO A 365 -51.75 -0.96 -9.82
CA PRO A 365 -50.98 -1.35 -8.66
C PRO A 365 -49.49 -1.25 -9.02
N MET A 366 -48.78 -0.29 -8.41
CA MET A 366 -47.32 -0.26 -8.41
C MET A 366 -46.82 -1.46 -7.59
N GLN A 367 -46.53 -2.54 -8.30
CA GLN A 367 -45.87 -3.72 -7.75
C GLN A 367 -44.49 -3.30 -7.22
N ARG A 368 -44.31 -3.49 -5.91
CA ARG A 368 -43.07 -3.21 -5.20
C ARG A 368 -42.04 -4.26 -5.65
N ASP A 369 -41.13 -3.85 -6.51
CA ASP A 369 -40.05 -4.69 -7.02
C ASP A 369 -39.16 -5.12 -5.84
N LEU A 370 -39.31 -6.38 -5.43
CA LEU A 370 -38.41 -7.06 -4.51
C LEU A 370 -37.17 -7.43 -5.31
N GLY A 371 -36.04 -6.81 -4.94
CA GLY A 371 -34.75 -6.88 -5.61
C GLY A 371 -34.42 -8.19 -6.30
N ILE A 372 -34.32 -8.12 -7.62
CA ILE A 372 -33.58 -9.08 -8.42
C ILE A 372 -32.08 -8.79 -8.20
N PRO A 373 -31.27 -9.71 -7.66
CA PRO A 373 -29.84 -9.50 -7.53
C PRO A 373 -29.21 -9.57 -8.92
N MET A 374 -28.76 -8.42 -9.41
CA MET A 374 -27.91 -8.35 -10.60
C MET A 374 -26.63 -9.18 -10.35
N PRO A 375 -26.22 -10.07 -11.27
CA PRO A 375 -25.00 -10.83 -11.11
C PRO A 375 -23.80 -9.87 -11.14
N MET A 376 -23.08 -9.81 -10.02
CA MET A 376 -21.81 -9.12 -9.90
C MET A 376 -20.81 -9.68 -10.94
N PRO A 377 -20.01 -8.83 -11.62
CA PRO A 377 -19.02 -9.32 -12.56
C PRO A 377 -17.96 -10.16 -11.82
N VAL A 378 -17.82 -11.42 -12.24
CA VAL A 378 -16.86 -12.37 -11.70
C VAL A 378 -15.44 -11.89 -12.05
N PRO A 379 -14.52 -11.73 -11.07
CA PRO A 379 -13.15 -11.37 -11.36
C PRO A 379 -12.43 -12.51 -12.13
N PRO A 380 -11.50 -12.19 -13.03
CA PRO A 380 -10.81 -13.20 -13.83
C PRO A 380 -10.03 -14.19 -12.93
N PRO A 381 -9.99 -15.48 -13.30
CA PRO A 381 -9.26 -16.49 -12.53
C PRO A 381 -7.77 -16.14 -12.48
N ARG A 382 -7.19 -16.21 -11.27
CA ARG A 382 -5.74 -16.02 -11.08
C ARG A 382 -4.98 -17.13 -11.82
N PRO A 383 -3.83 -16.83 -12.46
CA PRO A 383 -3.00 -17.86 -13.06
C PRO A 383 -2.43 -18.76 -11.96
N SER A 384 -2.73 -20.06 -12.03
CA SER A 384 -2.07 -21.09 -11.23
C SER A 384 -0.58 -21.07 -11.56
N SER A 385 0.23 -20.56 -10.65
CA SER A 385 1.68 -20.65 -10.72
C SER A 385 2.19 -21.42 -9.51
N ALA A 386 2.89 -22.51 -9.82
CA ALA A 386 3.71 -23.38 -8.98
C ALA A 386 3.01 -24.52 -8.19
N THR A 387 2.80 -25.65 -8.86
CA THR A 387 3.41 -26.90 -8.39
C THR A 387 4.23 -27.50 -9.51
N SER A 388 5.50 -27.10 -9.50
CA SER A 388 6.57 -27.71 -10.26
C SER A 388 6.74 -29.16 -9.85
N SER A 389 6.83 -30.01 -10.86
CA SER A 389 7.46 -31.32 -10.84
C SER A 389 8.80 -31.29 -10.11
N THR A 390 8.93 -32.02 -9.00
CA THR A 390 10.21 -32.51 -8.47
C THR A 390 10.02 -33.87 -7.79
N GLY A 391 10.89 -34.81 -8.17
CA GLY A 391 11.27 -36.12 -7.60
C GLY A 391 10.56 -36.66 -6.35
N SER A 392 10.14 -37.93 -6.37
CA SER A 392 11.01 -39.11 -6.19
C SER A 392 11.58 -39.22 -4.75
N SER A 393 10.87 -40.01 -3.94
CA SER A 393 11.27 -40.71 -2.72
C SER A 393 10.09 -41.65 -2.44
N GLY A 394 10.14 -42.96 -2.67
CA GLY A 394 11.01 -43.93 -2.00
C GLY A 394 10.14 -44.77 -1.06
N GLN A 395 9.65 -45.92 -1.55
CA GLN A 395 9.30 -47.18 -0.85
C GLN A 395 8.97 -48.24 -1.92
#